data_AF-A0A7C5YIT4-F1
#
_entry.id   AF-A0A7C5YIT4-F1
#
_cell.length_a   1.000
_cell.length_b   1.000
_cell.length_c   1.000
_cell.angle_alpha   90.00
_cell.angle_beta   90.00
_cell.angle_gamma   90.00
#
_symmetry.space_group_name_H-M   'P 1'
#
loop_
_entity.id
_entity.type
_entity.pdbx_description
1 polymer ?
#
loop_
_entity_poly.entity_id
_entity_poly.type
_entity_poly.pdbx_seq_one_letter_code
_entity_poly.pdbx_strand_id
1 'polypeptide(L)'
;MISEQRKQRAVRQLQALEQKSRHLQRLLEEDNLGKQLQVLSELANHLHDVRQAILREAIERGLLRATRADEIEDIADELMNWIEKLRSVT
;
A
#
# COMPACT_ATOMS: atom_id res chain seq x y z
N MET A 1 21.32 6.40 -0.44
CA MET A 1 20.76 6.76 0.89
C MET A 1 19.23 6.91 0.89
N ILE A 2 18.61 7.62 -0.05
CA ILE A 2 17.15 7.85 -0.10
C ILE A 2 16.33 6.54 -0.22
N SER A 3 16.78 5.58 -1.03
CA SER A 3 16.08 4.29 -1.22
C SER A 3 15.94 3.46 0.07
N GLU A 4 16.91 3.51 0.98
CA GLU A 4 16.89 2.68 2.20
C GLU A 4 15.94 3.26 3.25
N GLN A 5 15.90 4.59 3.40
CA GLN A 5 14.93 5.26 4.26
C GLN A 5 13.49 5.03 3.79
N ARG A 6 13.25 5.06 2.47
CA ARG A 6 11.93 4.75 1.89
C ARG A 6 11.52 3.30 2.11
N LYS A 7 12.46 2.34 1.94
CA LYS A 7 12.25 0.93 2.26
C LYS A 7 11.89 0.70 3.72
N GLN A 8 12.65 1.31 4.65
CA GLN A 8 12.36 1.21 6.08
C GLN A 8 11.00 1.83 6.43
N ARG A 9 10.62 2.94 5.79
CA ARG A 9 9.29 3.53 5.96
C ARG A 9 8.20 2.57 5.50
N ALA A 10 8.33 1.96 4.32
CA ALA A 10 7.37 0.97 3.82
C ALA A 10 7.22 -0.22 4.78
N VAL A 11 8.34 -0.77 5.28
CA VAL A 11 8.32 -1.88 6.27
C VAL A 11 7.57 -1.48 7.55
N ARG A 12 7.84 -0.29 8.11
CA ARG A 12 7.13 0.19 9.32
C ARG A 12 5.62 0.34 9.08
N GLN A 13 5.23 0.79 7.89
CA GLN A 13 3.82 0.94 7.55
C GLN A 13 3.12 -0.43 7.44
N LEU A 14 3.78 -1.43 6.86
CA LEU A 14 3.27 -2.81 6.80
C LEU A 14 3.15 -3.44 8.19
N GLN A 15 4.14 -3.24 9.06
CA GLN A 15 4.10 -3.70 10.45
C GLN A 15 2.92 -3.08 11.22
N ALA A 16 2.64 -1.80 11.00
CA ALA A 16 1.51 -1.13 11.64
C ALA A 16 0.15 -1.66 11.13
N LEU A 17 0.03 -1.97 9.84
CA LEU A 17 -1.14 -2.67 9.28
C LEU A 17 -1.34 -4.05 9.91
N GLU A 18 -0.28 -4.83 10.05
CA GLU A 18 -0.31 -6.13 10.70
C GLU A 18 -0.80 -6.03 12.16
N GLN A 19 -0.29 -5.05 12.92
CA GLN A 19 -0.71 -4.82 14.29
C GLN A 19 -2.20 -4.44 14.40
N LYS A 20 -2.69 -3.56 13.52
CA LYS A 20 -4.11 -3.18 13.46
C LYS A 20 -5.00 -4.39 13.10
N SER A 21 -4.56 -5.24 12.17
CA SER A 21 -5.27 -6.47 11.79
C SER A 21 -5.38 -7.45 12.97
N ARG A 22 -4.27 -7.68 13.69
CA ARG A 22 -4.28 -8.49 14.94
C ARG A 22 -5.14 -7.87 16.04
N HIS A 23 -5.23 -6.55 16.10
CA HIS A 23 -6.13 -5.89 17.05
C HIS A 23 -7.59 -6.11 16.69
N LEU A 24 -7.94 -6.01 15.40
CA LEU A 24 -9.29 -6.32 14.92
C LEU A 24 -9.67 -7.77 15.24
N GLN A 25 -8.77 -8.74 15.01
CA GLN A 25 -9.00 -10.15 15.34
C GLN A 25 -9.37 -10.33 16.81
N ARG A 26 -8.67 -9.67 17.74
CA ARG A 26 -9.00 -9.71 19.17
C ARG A 26 -10.34 -9.04 19.48
N LEU A 27 -10.65 -7.92 18.82
CA LEU A 27 -11.95 -7.24 19.03
C LEU A 27 -13.14 -8.07 18.53
N LEU A 28 -12.94 -8.93 17.53
CA LEU A 28 -13.97 -9.89 17.09
C LEU A 28 -14.32 -10.90 18.20
N GLU A 29 -13.39 -11.17 19.13
CA GLU A 29 -13.62 -12.03 20.29
C GLU A 29 -14.38 -11.31 21.42
N GLU A 30 -14.35 -9.98 21.45
CA GLU A 30 -14.93 -9.14 22.53
C GLU A 30 -16.35 -8.60 22.21
N ASP A 31 -16.94 -9.00 21.07
CA ASP A 31 -18.29 -8.65 20.59
C ASP A 31 -18.63 -7.13 20.65
N ASN A 32 -17.62 -6.27 20.47
CA ASN A 32 -17.79 -4.82 20.46
C ASN A 32 -17.80 -4.26 19.02
N LEU A 33 -18.99 -4.28 18.40
CA LEU A 33 -19.19 -3.87 17.01
C LEU A 33 -18.69 -2.43 16.71
N GLY A 34 -18.89 -1.50 17.64
CA GLY A 34 -18.46 -0.11 17.47
C GLY A 34 -16.94 0.02 17.33
N LYS A 35 -16.19 -0.65 18.21
CA LYS A 35 -14.72 -0.70 18.12
C LYS A 35 -14.24 -1.47 16.90
N GLN A 36 -14.91 -2.57 16.54
CA GLN A 36 -14.57 -3.35 15.33
C GLN A 36 -14.69 -2.49 14.07
N LEU A 37 -15.80 -1.76 13.89
CA LEU A 37 -16.02 -0.87 12.76
C LEU A 37 -15.01 0.28 12.71
N GLN A 38 -14.65 0.85 13.86
CA GLN A 38 -13.61 1.87 13.93
C GLN A 38 -12.26 1.32 13.44
N VAL A 39 -11.82 0.17 13.96
CA VAL A 39 -10.54 -0.42 13.58
C VAL A 39 -10.52 -0.86 12.11
N LEU A 40 -11.65 -1.35 11.58
CA LEU A 40 -11.81 -1.64 10.15
C LEU A 40 -11.63 -0.39 9.28
N SER A 41 -12.25 0.72 9.65
CA SER A 41 -12.11 2.00 8.95
C SER A 41 -10.66 2.49 8.97
N GLU A 42 -10.00 2.42 10.14
CA GLU A 42 -8.59 2.76 10.28
C GLU A 42 -7.67 1.86 9.43
N LEU A 43 -7.96 0.55 9.35
CA LEU A 43 -7.25 -0.40 8.50
C LEU A 43 -7.41 -0.05 7.02
N ALA A 44 -8.63 0.25 6.57
CA ALA A 44 -8.92 0.59 5.19
C ALA A 44 -8.20 1.88 4.76
N ASN A 45 -8.25 2.92 5.60
CA ASN A 45 -7.55 4.18 5.34
C ASN A 45 -6.04 3.98 5.29
N HIS A 46 -5.48 3.25 6.26
CA HIS A 46 -4.04 3.00 6.30
C HIS A 46 -3.59 2.15 5.11
N LEU A 47 -4.38 1.16 4.70
CA LEU A 47 -4.08 0.35 3.51
C LEU A 47 -4.09 1.21 2.24
N HIS A 48 -5.04 2.14 2.13
CA HIS A 48 -5.08 3.11 1.03
C HIS A 48 -3.79 3.95 0.97
N ASP A 49 -3.35 4.48 2.10
CA ASP A 49 -2.12 5.30 2.17
C ASP A 49 -0.87 4.51 1.77
N VAL A 50 -0.76 3.27 2.24
CA VAL A 50 0.36 2.38 1.88
C VAL A 50 0.36 2.07 0.40
N ARG A 51 -0.82 1.80 -0.18
CA ARG A 51 -0.98 1.55 -1.61
C ARG A 51 -0.52 2.75 -2.45
N GLN A 52 -0.94 3.96 -2.09
CA GLN A 52 -0.53 5.19 -2.77
C GLN A 52 0.99 5.41 -2.69
N ALA A 53 1.59 5.19 -1.51
CA ALA A 53 3.02 5.36 -1.31
C ALA A 53 3.85 4.39 -2.15
N ILE A 54 3.42 3.12 -2.25
CA ILE A 54 4.11 2.10 -3.07
C ILE A 54 3.97 2.41 -4.55
N LEU A 55 2.77 2.79 -5.01
CA LEU A 55 2.52 3.14 -6.42
C LEU A 55 3.42 4.31 -6.85
N ARG A 56 3.49 5.36 -6.01
CA ARG A 56 4.37 6.51 -6.27
C ARG A 56 5.84 6.11 -6.37
N GLU A 57 6.31 5.27 -5.46
CA GLU A 57 7.70 4.77 -5.50
C GLU A 57 7.97 3.96 -6.78
N ALA A 58 7.01 3.14 -7.22
CA ALA A 58 7.12 2.38 -8.47
C ALA A 58 7.21 3.29 -9.69
N ILE A 59 6.36 4.32 -9.78
CA ILE A 59 6.41 5.36 -10.82
C ILE A 59 7.76 6.06 -10.82
N GLU A 60 8.21 6.56 -9.66
CA GLU A 60 9.48 7.28 -9.54
C GLU A 60 10.66 6.40 -9.98
N ARG A 61 10.68 5.12 -9.59
CA ARG A 61 11.73 4.17 -9.99
C ARG A 61 11.68 3.81 -11.47
N GLY A 62 10.49 3.63 -12.03
CA GLY A 62 10.30 3.35 -13.44
C GLY A 62 10.84 4.50 -14.28
N LEU A 63 10.38 5.72 -14.01
CA LEU A 63 10.82 6.92 -14.72
C LEU A 63 12.32 7.18 -14.59
N LEU A 64 12.92 6.91 -13.42
CA LEU A 64 14.38 7.04 -13.23
C LEU A 64 15.19 6.01 -14.01
N ARG A 65 14.61 4.85 -14.34
CA ARG A 65 15.27 3.77 -15.08
C ARG A 65 15.09 3.90 -16.58
N ALA A 66 13.99 4.51 -17.02
CA ALA A 66 13.73 4.72 -18.43
C ALA A 66 14.76 5.70 -19.01
N THR A 67 15.55 5.18 -19.94
CA THR A 67 16.53 5.95 -20.73
C THR A 67 16.02 6.23 -22.14
N ARG A 68 14.96 5.54 -22.56
CA ARG A 68 14.32 5.67 -23.87
C ARG A 68 12.80 5.71 -23.72
N ALA A 69 12.12 6.22 -24.74
CA ALA A 69 10.67 6.43 -24.71
C ALA A 69 9.86 5.12 -24.74
N ASP A 70 10.35 4.10 -25.43
CA ASP A 70 9.80 2.74 -25.46
C ASP A 70 9.79 2.08 -24.07
N GLU A 71 10.84 2.30 -23.27
CA GLU A 71 10.89 1.81 -21.87
C GLU A 71 9.84 2.50 -20.98
N ILE A 72 9.44 3.74 -21.29
CA ILE A 72 8.40 4.46 -20.54
C ILE A 72 7.03 3.84 -20.81
N GLU A 73 6.76 3.41 -22.04
CA GLU A 73 5.49 2.76 -22.43
C GLU A 73 5.31 1.43 -21.69
N ASP A 74 6.35 0.57 -21.68
CA ASP A 74 6.33 -0.70 -20.94
C ASP A 74 6.11 -0.50 -19.43
N ILE A 75 6.77 0.50 -18.84
CA ILE A 75 6.60 0.86 -17.43
C ILE A 75 5.18 1.36 -17.15
N ALA A 76 4.61 2.16 -18.06
CA ALA A 76 3.25 2.68 -17.92
C ALA A 76 2.23 1.53 -17.97
N ASP A 77 2.40 0.57 -18.87
CA ASP A 77 1.53 -0.61 -18.98
C ASP A 77 1.60 -1.50 -17.73
N GLU A 78 2.79 -1.73 -17.19
CA GLU A 78 2.97 -2.49 -15.95
C GLU A 78 2.27 -1.81 -14.76
N LEU A 79 2.45 -0.49 -14.63
CA LEU A 79 1.80 0.31 -13.60
C LEU A 79 0.27 0.33 -13.75
N MET A 80 -0.24 0.45 -14.97
CA MET A 80 -1.67 0.41 -15.25
C MET A 80 -2.28 -0.94 -14.86
N ASN A 81 -1.63 -2.04 -15.22
CA ASN A 81 -2.04 -3.39 -14.82
C ASN A 81 -2.06 -3.55 -13.28
N TRP A 82 -1.07 -3.01 -12.57
CA TRP A 82 -1.09 -3.01 -11.10
C TRP A 82 -2.21 -2.14 -10.52
N ILE A 83 -2.48 -0.97 -11.10
CA ILE A 83 -3.59 -0.11 -10.68
C ILE A 83 -4.94 -0.80 -10.88
N GLU A 84 -5.12 -1.53 -11.98
CA GLU A 84 -6.33 -2.32 -12.24
C GLU A 84 -6.51 -3.44 -11.21
N LYS A 85 -5.46 -4.24 -10.96
CA LYS A 85 -5.47 -5.28 -9.91
C LYS A 85 -5.76 -4.72 -8.52
N LEU A 86 -5.28 -3.52 -8.25
CA LEU A 86 -5.51 -2.82 -6.99
C LEU A 86 -6.93 -2.24 -6.86
N ARG A 87 -7.61 -1.98 -7.99
CA ARG A 87 -9.03 -1.58 -8.03
C ARG A 87 -9.98 -2.77 -7.93
N SER A 88 -9.60 -3.94 -8.44
CA SER A 88 -10.45 -5.14 -8.35
C SER A 88 -10.52 -5.75 -6.94
N VAL A 89 -9.76 -5.24 -5.98
CA VAL A 89 -9.70 -5.71 -4.58
C VAL A 89 -10.55 -4.83 -3.64
N THR A 90 -11.19 -3.77 -4.15
CA THR A 90 -12.22 -2.96 -3.45
C THR A 90 -13.61 -3.34 -3.91
#